data_AF-A0A388T8H1-F1
#
_entry.id   AF-A0A388T8H1-F1
#
_cell.length_a   1.000
_cell.length_b   1.000
_cell.length_c   1.000
_cell.angle_alpha   90.00
_cell.angle_beta   90.00
_cell.angle_gamma   90.00
#
_symmetry.space_group_name_H-M   'P 1'
#
loop_
_entity.id
_entity.type
_entity.pdbx_description
1 polymer ?
#
loop_
_entity_poly.entity_id
_entity_poly.type
_entity_poly.pdbx_seq_one_letter_code
_entity_poly.pdbx_strand_id
1 'polypeptide(L)'
;MIKKVLGVLLLLSIGFAQDYWFSAEWLRVLYYEKTGSGYKSLASGTGFFVSPQGQSDPAAEYEAELALVHQDNTEFKNKFPLRYKYIARQNNLAYKPTAAISNDIANVVLAYPNRYMSNPASMFGHLFFVLETKQGMLDSRLLHFAADTRGTPMNLEYAYKGLTGNFSGYFAKETYYRKIKDYNYTEDREVLYYDITLTPEQLTDLQLHYIEVQNISFPYYFMDGNCAYFLGKFLNVVTGEDIIRRKIYLLPADVINELGAHELLVKERARVSATKAFNELYNDLSWAQKSKVSRLFREPGETVNADAETLRAFLLVSEYIINTKSDYAGMIRQNRILAYQNLSEAGVPKVRQAIQTADETHKINTSSWQLDWYNDHYLNLEYAPIRFSGAENFADLALTDVRIFGLGLQSNFTEHPRYKFDLIDAANITQTNAVLSAISWSVKSQFSYQDSLSTNQEAYGGYAFNLFNKSLLYVLAGGNFTNYDDLSERNLERLDLLSGAKIGWQQNIINNLKLTLTYEHIYKTDYQIAELTYKYRDLISKIALINSEYGSNGKVSVMYLF
;
A
#
# COMPACT_ATOMS: atom_id res chain seq x y z
N MET A 1 37.92 -19.87 76.41
CA MET A 1 37.46 -18.51 76.78
C MET A 1 37.51 -17.64 75.52
N ILE A 2 36.37 -17.39 74.84
CA ILE A 2 35.51 -16.20 74.98
C ILE A 2 36.22 -14.98 74.35
N LYS A 3 35.82 -14.31 73.25
CA LYS A 3 34.49 -13.86 72.77
C LYS A 3 34.57 -13.35 71.31
N LYS A 4 33.51 -13.64 70.53
CA LYS A 4 32.79 -12.86 69.50
C LYS A 4 33.44 -11.57 68.93
N VAL A 5 33.47 -11.46 67.59
CA VAL A 5 32.59 -10.55 66.81
C VAL A 5 32.33 -11.17 65.42
N LEU A 6 31.07 -11.50 65.18
CA LEU A 6 30.49 -11.83 63.87
C LEU A 6 30.14 -10.49 63.19
N GLY A 7 30.71 -10.23 62.01
CA GLY A 7 30.19 -9.23 61.08
C GLY A 7 29.46 -9.97 59.96
N VAL A 8 28.13 -10.10 60.08
CA VAL A 8 27.26 -10.61 59.02
C VAL A 8 27.16 -9.51 57.96
N LEU A 9 27.81 -9.73 56.83
CA LEU A 9 27.49 -9.03 55.58
C LEU A 9 26.11 -9.53 55.13
N LEU A 10 25.08 -8.79 55.52
CA LEU A 10 23.78 -8.84 54.87
C LEU A 10 24.00 -8.32 53.44
N LEU A 11 24.15 -9.26 52.50
CA LEU A 11 23.88 -9.04 51.10
C LEU A 11 22.39 -8.71 50.98
N LEU A 12 22.05 -7.44 51.18
CA LEU A 12 20.84 -6.84 50.63
C LEU A 12 21.00 -6.87 49.11
N SER A 13 20.54 -7.96 48.50
CA SER A 13 20.07 -7.93 47.13
C SER A 13 18.91 -6.93 47.08
N ILE A 14 19.26 -5.66 46.86
CA ILE A 14 18.32 -4.67 46.35
C ILE A 14 18.04 -5.14 44.92
N GLY A 15 17.06 -6.05 44.79
CA GLY A 15 16.38 -6.23 43.53
C GLY A 15 15.77 -4.88 43.23
N PHE A 16 16.25 -4.20 42.19
CA PHE A 16 15.49 -3.12 41.58
C PHE A 16 14.13 -3.74 41.24
N ALA A 17 13.08 -3.36 41.98
CA ALA A 17 11.73 -3.64 41.58
C ALA A 17 11.59 -3.00 40.20
N GLN A 18 11.54 -3.81 39.15
CA GLN A 18 11.20 -3.30 37.85
C GLN A 18 9.75 -2.87 37.97
N ASP A 19 9.51 -1.57 37.85
CA ASP A 19 8.17 -1.01 37.78
C ASP A 19 7.46 -1.63 36.56
N TYR A 20 6.72 -2.74 36.77
CA TYR A 20 6.09 -3.53 35.70
C TYR A 20 5.14 -2.70 34.83
N TRP A 21 4.62 -1.61 35.39
CA TRP A 21 3.77 -0.62 34.73
C TRP A 21 4.52 0.33 33.78
N PHE A 22 5.86 0.34 33.75
CA PHE A 22 6.66 1.04 32.75
C PHE A 22 7.43 0.09 31.83
N SER A 23 7.14 -1.21 31.88
CA SER A 23 7.73 -2.17 30.95
C SER A 23 7.24 -1.90 29.51
N ALA A 24 8.08 -2.21 28.52
CA ALA A 24 7.70 -2.05 27.12
C ALA A 24 6.48 -2.90 26.76
N GLU A 25 6.37 -4.12 27.28
CA GLU A 25 5.24 -5.02 27.04
C GLU A 25 3.92 -4.40 27.54
N TRP A 26 3.90 -3.87 28.77
CA TRP A 26 2.73 -3.23 29.35
C TRP A 26 2.33 -1.96 28.60
N LEU A 27 3.32 -1.13 28.28
CA LEU A 27 3.06 0.10 27.54
C LEU A 27 2.50 -0.17 26.14
N ARG A 28 2.98 -1.23 25.47
CA ARG A 28 2.54 -1.60 24.12
C ARG A 28 1.14 -2.20 24.11
N VAL A 29 0.79 -3.13 25.01
CA VAL A 29 -0.53 -3.79 25.02
C VAL A 29 -1.67 -2.79 25.25
N LEU A 30 -1.38 -1.71 26.00
CA LEU A 30 -2.30 -0.60 26.25
C LEU A 30 -2.13 0.57 25.26
N TYR A 31 -1.30 0.44 24.22
CA TYR A 31 -1.06 1.46 23.20
C TYR A 31 -0.65 2.83 23.77
N TYR A 32 0.13 2.86 24.85
CA TYR A 32 0.71 4.09 25.37
C TYR A 32 1.77 4.65 24.43
N GLU A 33 1.74 5.98 24.30
CA GLU A 33 2.78 6.78 23.69
C GLU A 33 3.33 7.74 24.73
N LYS A 34 4.62 8.08 24.61
CA LYS A 34 5.27 9.02 25.52
C LYS A 34 4.74 10.43 25.25
N THR A 35 4.33 11.15 26.30
CA THR A 35 3.80 12.52 26.20
C THR A 35 4.44 13.41 27.25
N GLY A 36 5.25 14.40 26.86
CA GLY A 36 5.92 15.31 27.80
C GLY A 36 6.65 14.55 28.90
N SER A 37 6.13 14.62 30.13
CA SER A 37 6.66 13.95 31.33
C SER A 37 6.03 12.58 31.68
N GLY A 38 5.15 12.03 30.85
CA GLY A 38 4.43 10.78 31.15
C GLY A 38 4.04 9.98 29.90
N TYR A 39 2.93 9.26 30.00
CA TYR A 39 2.39 8.42 28.92
C TYR A 39 0.90 8.66 28.73
N LYS A 40 0.43 8.52 27.49
CA LYS A 40 -0.99 8.55 27.17
C LYS A 40 -1.33 7.49 26.13
N SER A 41 -2.36 6.72 26.40
CA SER A 41 -2.85 5.70 25.46
C SER A 41 -3.60 6.33 24.30
N LEU A 42 -3.41 5.76 23.11
CA LEU A 42 -4.16 6.11 21.90
C LEU A 42 -5.58 5.54 21.89
N ALA A 43 -5.88 4.54 22.72
CA ALA A 43 -7.23 3.99 22.80
C ALA A 43 -8.19 5.04 23.38
N SER A 44 -9.33 5.24 22.70
CA SER A 44 -10.30 6.31 22.99
C SER A 44 -11.73 5.82 23.26
N GLY A 45 -11.93 4.52 23.54
CA GLY A 45 -13.23 3.90 23.81
C GLY A 45 -13.56 3.70 25.29
N THR A 46 -14.86 3.76 25.63
CA THR A 46 -15.34 3.35 26.95
C THR A 46 -15.09 1.86 27.16
N GLY A 47 -14.50 1.51 28.31
CA GLY A 47 -14.26 0.13 28.69
C GLY A 47 -12.98 -0.51 28.15
N PHE A 48 -12.03 0.22 27.57
CA PHE A 48 -10.67 -0.32 27.33
C PHE A 48 -9.81 -0.33 28.60
N PHE A 49 -10.05 0.61 29.51
CA PHE A 49 -9.36 0.75 30.79
C PHE A 49 -10.25 0.31 31.94
N VAL A 50 -9.64 -0.33 32.93
CA VAL A 50 -10.26 -0.67 34.22
C VAL A 50 -10.21 0.53 35.17
N SER A 51 -9.08 1.24 35.22
CA SER A 51 -8.92 2.43 36.03
C SER A 51 -9.52 3.66 35.33
N PRO A 52 -10.24 4.54 36.04
CA PRO A 52 -10.67 5.83 35.49
C PRO A 52 -9.50 6.72 35.04
N GLN A 53 -8.30 6.52 35.59
CA GLN A 53 -7.06 7.22 35.19
C GLN A 53 -6.23 6.43 34.18
N GLY A 54 -6.68 5.23 33.79
CA GLY A 54 -5.91 4.28 33.01
C GLY A 54 -5.41 4.88 31.70
N GLN A 55 -6.18 5.73 31.02
CA GLN A 55 -5.72 6.33 29.76
C GLN A 55 -4.41 7.15 29.88
N SER A 56 -4.11 7.72 31.05
CA SER A 56 -2.96 8.60 31.28
C SER A 56 -1.99 8.12 32.36
N ASP A 57 -2.33 7.06 33.08
CA ASP A 57 -1.53 6.54 34.19
C ASP A 57 -1.37 5.01 34.07
N PRO A 58 -0.25 4.56 33.47
CA PRO A 58 0.06 3.13 33.34
C PRO A 58 0.10 2.37 34.67
N ALA A 59 0.47 3.04 35.76
CA ALA A 59 0.57 2.42 37.08
C ALA A 59 -0.82 2.23 37.69
N ALA A 60 -1.68 3.25 37.60
CA ALA A 60 -3.05 3.15 38.08
C ALA A 60 -3.85 2.06 37.33
N GLU A 61 -3.61 1.89 36.03
CA GLU A 61 -4.22 0.79 35.26
C GLU A 61 -3.71 -0.57 35.73
N TYR A 62 -2.39 -0.72 35.89
CA TYR A 62 -1.78 -1.99 36.27
C TYR A 62 -2.26 -2.48 37.63
N GLU A 63 -2.29 -1.59 38.64
CA GLU A 63 -2.74 -1.92 39.99
C GLU A 63 -4.24 -2.28 40.03
N ALA A 64 -5.06 -1.60 39.23
CA ALA A 64 -6.49 -1.89 39.13
C ALA A 64 -6.73 -3.27 38.48
N GLU A 65 -6.00 -3.59 37.41
CA GLU A 65 -6.08 -4.90 36.76
C GLU A 65 -5.52 -6.02 37.67
N LEU A 66 -4.42 -5.78 38.39
CA LEU A 66 -3.84 -6.71 39.36
C LEU A 66 -4.82 -7.05 40.49
N ALA A 67 -5.54 -6.06 41.01
CA ALA A 67 -6.58 -6.28 42.01
C ALA A 67 -7.70 -7.21 41.49
N LEU A 68 -8.11 -7.06 40.22
CA LEU A 68 -9.10 -7.95 39.60
C LEU A 68 -8.58 -9.36 39.38
N VAL A 69 -7.29 -9.50 39.04
CA VAL A 69 -6.64 -10.82 38.93
C VAL A 69 -6.63 -11.54 40.29
N HIS A 70 -6.32 -10.84 41.38
CA HIS A 70 -6.37 -11.40 42.74
C HIS A 70 -7.78 -11.78 43.19
N GLN A 71 -8.79 -11.08 42.70
CA GLN A 71 -10.21 -11.39 42.94
C GLN A 71 -10.74 -12.53 42.06
N ASP A 72 -9.90 -13.15 41.22
CA ASP A 72 -10.29 -14.18 40.25
C ASP A 72 -11.44 -13.71 39.31
N ASN A 73 -11.47 -12.42 38.99
CA ASN A 73 -12.55 -11.83 38.21
C ASN A 73 -12.59 -12.40 36.78
N THR A 74 -13.62 -13.18 36.47
CA THR A 74 -13.76 -13.88 35.17
C THR A 74 -14.06 -12.92 34.01
N GLU A 75 -14.79 -11.83 34.25
CA GLU A 75 -15.11 -10.84 33.23
C GLU A 75 -13.83 -10.17 32.71
N PHE A 76 -12.97 -9.72 33.63
CA PHE A 76 -11.66 -9.16 33.30
C PHE A 76 -10.81 -10.13 32.48
N LYS A 77 -10.67 -11.38 32.95
CA LYS A 77 -9.84 -12.39 32.28
C LYS A 77 -10.31 -12.73 30.87
N ASN A 78 -11.62 -12.71 30.64
CA ASN A 78 -12.20 -12.96 29.31
C ASN A 78 -12.08 -11.77 28.37
N LYS A 79 -12.15 -10.55 28.92
CA LYS A 79 -12.06 -9.31 28.16
C LYS A 79 -10.63 -8.93 27.81
N PHE A 80 -9.70 -9.13 28.75
CA PHE A 80 -8.28 -8.81 28.63
C PHE A 80 -7.39 -10.03 28.91
N PRO A 81 -7.51 -11.11 28.12
CA PRO A 81 -6.78 -12.35 28.39
C PRO A 81 -5.26 -12.25 28.22
N LEU A 82 -4.74 -11.36 27.36
CA LEU A 82 -3.31 -11.15 27.19
C LEU A 82 -2.73 -10.34 28.34
N ARG A 83 -3.40 -9.27 28.78
CA ARG A 83 -3.02 -8.52 29.99
C ARG A 83 -3.08 -9.40 31.22
N TYR A 84 -4.11 -10.24 31.36
CA TYR A 84 -4.16 -11.23 32.42
C TYR A 84 -2.97 -12.19 32.36
N LYS A 85 -2.63 -12.73 31.18
CA LYS A 85 -1.43 -13.58 31.00
C LYS A 85 -0.18 -12.84 31.46
N TYR A 86 -0.01 -11.59 31.06
CA TYR A 86 1.12 -10.73 31.45
C TYR A 86 1.18 -10.50 32.97
N ILE A 87 0.09 -10.03 33.59
CA ILE A 87 0.01 -9.75 35.03
C ILE A 87 0.29 -11.02 35.84
N ALA A 88 -0.28 -12.15 35.44
CA ALA A 88 -0.04 -13.42 36.12
C ALA A 88 1.44 -13.82 36.06
N ARG A 89 2.09 -13.65 34.90
CA ARG A 89 3.53 -13.91 34.72
C ARG A 89 4.38 -13.01 35.61
N GLN A 90 4.18 -11.69 35.57
CA GLN A 90 5.02 -10.74 36.31
C GLN A 90 4.92 -10.90 37.83
N ASN A 91 3.75 -11.30 38.34
CA ASN A 91 3.50 -11.43 39.78
C ASN A 91 3.63 -12.88 40.29
N ASN A 92 4.15 -13.80 39.48
CA ASN A 92 4.28 -15.23 39.82
C ASN A 92 2.95 -15.88 40.27
N LEU A 93 1.84 -15.49 39.63
CA LEU A 93 0.50 -16.03 39.90
C LEU A 93 0.20 -17.21 38.99
N ALA A 94 -0.67 -18.11 39.43
CA ALA A 94 -1.14 -19.22 38.59
C ALA A 94 -1.97 -18.69 37.42
N TYR A 95 -1.46 -18.88 36.19
CA TYR A 95 -2.19 -18.54 34.97
C TYR A 95 -3.16 -19.66 34.58
N LYS A 96 -4.44 -19.32 34.40
CA LYS A 96 -5.49 -20.23 33.94
C LYS A 96 -6.17 -19.62 32.71
N PRO A 97 -5.83 -20.04 31.48
CA PRO A 97 -6.45 -19.50 30.27
C PRO A 97 -7.98 -19.57 30.33
N THR A 98 -8.65 -18.43 30.12
CA THR A 98 -10.13 -18.36 30.12
C THR A 98 -10.71 -18.07 28.74
N ALA A 99 -9.93 -17.44 27.86
CA ALA A 99 -10.31 -17.15 26.49
C ALA A 99 -10.10 -18.36 25.57
N ALA A 100 -11.09 -18.65 24.72
CA ALA A 100 -10.99 -19.68 23.70
C ALA A 100 -10.23 -19.14 22.47
N ILE A 101 -9.10 -19.77 22.15
CA ILE A 101 -8.33 -19.52 20.93
C ILE A 101 -8.57 -20.63 19.90
N SER A 102 -8.30 -20.35 18.63
CA SER A 102 -8.42 -21.35 17.56
C SER A 102 -7.15 -22.18 17.46
N ASN A 103 -7.31 -23.50 17.54
CA ASN A 103 -6.23 -24.47 17.29
C ASN A 103 -6.05 -24.80 15.79
N ASP A 104 -6.87 -24.19 14.94
CA ASP A 104 -6.92 -24.46 13.51
C ASP A 104 -6.11 -23.45 12.67
N ILE A 105 -5.60 -22.40 13.31
CA ILE A 105 -4.71 -21.44 12.65
C ILE A 105 -3.34 -22.10 12.47
N ALA A 106 -2.94 -22.28 11.23
CA ALA A 106 -1.66 -22.84 10.82
C ALA A 106 -0.59 -21.77 10.69
N ASN A 107 -0.94 -20.59 10.18
CA ASN A 107 0.00 -19.52 9.92
C ASN A 107 -0.65 -18.12 10.02
N VAL A 108 0.17 -17.08 10.13
CA VAL A 108 -0.25 -15.68 9.99
C VAL A 108 0.43 -15.09 8.77
N VAL A 109 -0.37 -14.56 7.86
CA VAL A 109 0.09 -14.01 6.60
C VAL A 109 -0.22 -12.52 6.58
N LEU A 110 0.79 -11.68 6.39
CA LEU A 110 0.59 -10.27 6.10
C LEU A 110 0.20 -10.12 4.63
N ALA A 111 -0.98 -9.59 4.36
CA ALA A 111 -1.45 -9.30 3.02
C ALA A 111 -1.41 -7.79 2.75
N TYR A 112 -0.92 -7.44 1.57
CA TYR A 112 -0.80 -6.09 1.04
C TYR A 112 -1.46 -6.02 -0.33
N PRO A 113 -2.74 -5.64 -0.42
CA PRO A 113 -3.31 -5.18 -1.68
C PRO A 113 -2.55 -3.93 -2.10
N ASN A 114 -1.87 -4.03 -3.23
CA ASN A 114 -0.98 -2.99 -3.69
C ASN A 114 -1.77 -1.72 -4.07
N ARG A 115 -1.04 -0.67 -4.42
CA ARG A 115 -1.50 0.65 -4.81
C ARG A 115 -2.70 0.64 -5.78
N TYR A 116 -3.80 1.32 -5.42
CA TYR A 116 -4.98 1.48 -6.31
C TYR A 116 -5.14 2.93 -6.76
N MET A 117 -4.65 3.23 -7.96
CA MET A 117 -4.60 4.60 -8.50
C MET A 117 -5.98 5.21 -8.75
N SER A 118 -7.01 4.41 -9.00
CA SER A 118 -8.36 4.93 -9.29
C SER A 118 -9.10 5.47 -8.05
N ASN A 119 -8.53 5.31 -6.84
CA ASN A 119 -9.09 5.87 -5.61
C ASN A 119 -7.98 6.48 -4.74
N PRO A 120 -7.94 7.82 -4.59
CA PRO A 120 -6.94 8.51 -3.77
C PRO A 120 -6.86 7.98 -2.33
N ALA A 121 -7.99 7.60 -1.72
CA ALA A 121 -8.04 7.08 -0.35
C ALA A 121 -7.41 5.68 -0.20
N SER A 122 -7.09 4.98 -1.29
CA SER A 122 -6.46 3.65 -1.31
C SER A 122 -5.19 3.61 -2.17
N MET A 123 -4.69 4.77 -2.59
CA MET A 123 -3.56 4.89 -3.51
C MET A 123 -2.28 4.24 -3.00
N PHE A 124 -2.07 4.19 -1.67
CA PHE A 124 -0.86 3.63 -1.05
C PHE A 124 -0.96 2.17 -0.63
N GLY A 125 -2.14 1.57 -0.79
CA GLY A 125 -2.38 0.21 -0.33
C GLY A 125 -3.10 0.10 1.01
N HIS A 126 -3.31 -1.14 1.46
CA HIS A 126 -3.80 -1.46 2.81
C HIS A 126 -3.00 -2.63 3.36
N LEU A 127 -2.97 -2.81 4.68
CA LEU A 127 -2.45 -4.04 5.28
C LEU A 127 -3.56 -4.78 6.01
N PHE A 128 -3.46 -6.10 6.03
CA PHE A 128 -4.24 -6.94 6.92
C PHE A 128 -3.53 -8.27 7.18
N PHE A 129 -3.79 -8.86 8.34
CA PHE A 129 -3.37 -10.23 8.64
C PHE A 129 -4.42 -11.21 8.14
N VAL A 130 -4.00 -12.30 7.54
CA VAL A 130 -4.81 -13.48 7.27
C VAL A 130 -4.37 -14.56 8.25
N LEU A 131 -5.31 -15.02 9.06
CA LEU A 131 -5.11 -16.14 9.99
C LEU A 131 -5.37 -17.42 9.19
N GLU A 132 -4.34 -17.89 8.50
CA GLU A 132 -4.43 -19.01 7.58
C GLU A 132 -4.76 -20.30 8.33
N THR A 133 -5.85 -20.96 7.93
CA THR A 133 -6.30 -22.20 8.54
C THR A 133 -5.60 -23.42 7.96
N LYS A 134 -5.63 -24.56 8.64
CA LYS A 134 -5.07 -25.84 8.14
C LYS A 134 -5.78 -26.35 6.86
N GLN A 135 -7.01 -25.92 6.62
CA GLN A 135 -7.81 -26.22 5.44
C GLN A 135 -7.44 -25.30 4.26
N GLY A 136 -6.73 -24.21 4.53
CA GLY A 136 -6.15 -23.30 3.55
C GLY A 136 -6.69 -21.88 3.64
N MET A 137 -6.12 -21.01 2.79
CA MET A 137 -6.37 -19.57 2.84
C MET A 137 -7.84 -19.16 2.63
N LEU A 138 -8.62 -19.87 1.82
CA LEU A 138 -10.01 -19.47 1.49
C LEU A 138 -10.96 -19.50 2.69
N ASP A 139 -10.77 -20.44 3.62
CA ASP A 139 -11.57 -20.58 4.84
C ASP A 139 -11.06 -19.70 5.99
N SER A 140 -10.06 -18.87 5.71
CA SER A 140 -9.39 -18.05 6.69
C SER A 140 -10.18 -16.80 7.06
N ARG A 141 -9.84 -16.25 8.22
CA ARG A 141 -10.34 -14.95 8.68
C ARG A 141 -9.23 -13.94 8.56
N LEU A 142 -9.58 -12.70 8.26
CA LEU A 142 -8.63 -11.60 8.27
C LEU A 142 -8.85 -10.68 9.46
N LEU A 143 -7.78 -10.00 9.84
CA LEU A 143 -7.75 -8.93 10.81
C LEU A 143 -7.15 -7.69 10.15
N HIS A 144 -7.87 -6.57 10.22
CA HIS A 144 -7.38 -5.30 9.69
C HIS A 144 -7.78 -4.13 10.59
N PHE A 145 -7.17 -2.98 10.35
CA PHE A 145 -7.54 -1.74 11.03
C PHE A 145 -8.13 -0.77 10.01
N ALA A 146 -9.32 -0.25 10.28
CA ALA A 146 -10.09 0.57 9.34
C ALA A 146 -10.70 1.79 10.03
N ALA A 147 -10.88 2.86 9.26
CA ALA A 147 -11.64 4.04 9.68
C ALA A 147 -13.14 3.80 9.52
N ASP A 148 -13.95 4.26 10.47
CA ASP A 148 -15.39 4.40 10.30
C ASP A 148 -15.69 5.69 9.52
N THR A 149 -15.92 5.54 8.22
CA THR A 149 -16.24 6.66 7.33
C THR A 149 -17.73 6.77 7.02
N ARG A 150 -18.60 6.00 7.71
CA ARG A 150 -20.03 5.99 7.42
C ARG A 150 -20.63 7.39 7.61
N GLY A 151 -21.44 7.80 6.65
CA GLY A 151 -22.10 9.12 6.67
C GLY A 151 -21.19 10.31 6.37
N THR A 152 -19.91 10.11 6.03
CA THR A 152 -19.02 11.21 5.60
C THR A 152 -18.79 11.12 4.09
N PRO A 153 -19.36 12.03 3.28
CA PRO A 153 -19.18 12.04 1.82
C PRO A 153 -17.74 12.41 1.44
N MET A 154 -17.24 11.93 0.30
CA MET A 154 -15.88 12.20 -0.21
C MET A 154 -15.74 13.66 -0.69
N ASN A 155 -15.64 14.59 0.26
CA ASN A 155 -15.52 16.04 0.02
C ASN A 155 -14.47 16.66 0.97
N LEU A 156 -14.47 17.99 1.10
CA LEU A 156 -13.54 18.71 1.98
C LEU A 156 -13.64 18.26 3.45
N GLU A 157 -14.83 17.88 3.93
CA GLU A 157 -15.02 17.35 5.29
C GLU A 157 -14.27 16.03 5.49
N TYR A 158 -14.30 15.15 4.49
CA TYR A 158 -13.58 13.88 4.51
C TYR A 158 -12.06 14.11 4.60
N ALA A 159 -11.54 15.02 3.77
CA ALA A 159 -10.12 15.39 3.81
C ALA A 159 -9.73 15.99 5.16
N TYR A 160 -10.53 16.93 5.68
CA TYR A 160 -10.29 17.54 6.99
C TYR A 160 -10.28 16.49 8.12
N LYS A 161 -11.29 15.62 8.17
CA LYS A 161 -11.36 14.55 9.19
C LYS A 161 -10.18 13.59 9.10
N GLY A 162 -9.77 13.22 7.89
CA GLY A 162 -8.63 12.35 7.64
C GLY A 162 -7.28 12.95 8.06
N LEU A 163 -7.11 14.26 7.87
CA LEU A 163 -5.88 14.97 8.25
C LEU A 163 -5.82 15.32 9.75
N THR A 164 -6.97 15.55 10.38
CA THR A 164 -7.04 15.96 11.80
C THR A 164 -7.20 14.80 12.79
N GLY A 165 -7.45 13.59 12.31
CA GLY A 165 -7.61 12.40 13.16
C GLY A 165 -9.03 12.18 13.67
N ASN A 166 -10.02 12.89 13.11
CA ASN A 166 -11.40 12.90 13.59
C ASN A 166 -12.23 11.70 13.08
N PHE A 167 -11.61 10.75 12.37
CA PHE A 167 -12.23 9.45 12.13
C PHE A 167 -11.95 8.50 13.30
N SER A 168 -12.95 7.69 13.65
CA SER A 168 -12.78 6.60 14.61
C SER A 168 -12.24 5.37 13.87
N GLY A 169 -11.06 4.92 14.24
CA GLY A 169 -10.43 3.70 13.75
C GLY A 169 -10.67 2.51 14.67
N TYR A 170 -10.81 1.31 14.11
CA TYR A 170 -11.05 0.09 14.88
C TYR A 170 -10.43 -1.13 14.19
N PHE A 171 -10.10 -2.15 15.00
CA PHE A 171 -9.75 -3.47 14.49
C PHE A 171 -11.02 -4.23 14.10
N ALA A 172 -11.09 -4.67 12.85
CA ALA A 172 -12.21 -5.45 12.34
C ALA A 172 -11.78 -6.85 11.90
N LYS A 173 -12.75 -7.76 11.90
CA LYS A 173 -12.59 -9.13 11.43
C LYS A 173 -13.59 -9.45 10.35
N GLU A 174 -13.07 -9.97 9.26
CA GLU A 174 -13.85 -10.35 8.10
C GLU A 174 -13.43 -11.74 7.62
N THR A 175 -14.25 -12.34 6.74
CA THR A 175 -13.86 -13.57 6.07
C THR A 175 -12.96 -13.25 4.88
N TYR A 176 -11.85 -13.97 4.76
CA TYR A 176 -10.85 -13.72 3.73
C TYR A 176 -11.45 -13.77 2.31
N TYR A 177 -12.22 -14.80 1.98
CA TYR A 177 -12.78 -14.95 0.63
C TYR A 177 -13.64 -13.76 0.20
N ARG A 178 -14.36 -13.11 1.13
CA ARG A 178 -15.21 -11.96 0.83
C ARG A 178 -14.35 -10.75 0.53
N LYS A 179 -13.36 -10.47 1.38
CA LYS A 179 -12.52 -9.29 1.22
C LYS A 179 -11.61 -9.37 0.00
N ILE A 180 -11.04 -10.55 -0.27
CA ILE A 180 -10.20 -10.71 -1.45
C ILE A 180 -11.00 -10.62 -2.74
N LYS A 181 -12.30 -10.95 -2.71
CA LYS A 181 -13.20 -10.72 -3.85
C LYS A 181 -13.31 -9.22 -4.13
N ASP A 182 -13.49 -8.38 -3.10
CA ASP A 182 -13.56 -6.93 -3.28
C ASP A 182 -12.25 -6.40 -3.88
N TYR A 183 -11.09 -6.79 -3.33
CA TYR A 183 -9.80 -6.29 -3.84
C TYR A 183 -9.47 -6.75 -5.25
N ASN A 184 -9.63 -8.04 -5.58
CA ASN A 184 -9.18 -8.57 -6.86
C ASN A 184 -10.23 -8.47 -7.98
N TYR A 185 -11.53 -8.51 -7.65
CA TYR A 185 -12.63 -8.52 -8.63
C TYR A 185 -13.52 -7.28 -8.60
N THR A 186 -13.31 -6.32 -7.69
CA THR A 186 -13.98 -5.02 -7.72
C THR A 186 -12.96 -3.89 -7.91
N GLU A 187 -11.91 -3.88 -7.09
CA GLU A 187 -10.85 -2.87 -7.16
C GLU A 187 -9.72 -3.23 -8.14
N ASP A 188 -9.69 -4.47 -8.65
CA ASP A 188 -8.69 -4.95 -9.62
C ASP A 188 -7.24 -4.78 -9.15
N ARG A 189 -6.99 -5.18 -7.91
CA ARG A 189 -5.69 -5.04 -7.26
C ARG A 189 -4.93 -6.36 -7.26
N GLU A 190 -3.62 -6.23 -7.45
CA GLU A 190 -2.68 -7.26 -7.06
C GLU A 190 -2.57 -7.28 -5.53
N VAL A 191 -2.45 -8.48 -4.97
CA VAL A 191 -2.26 -8.66 -3.53
C VAL A 191 -0.98 -9.44 -3.31
N LEU A 192 -0.03 -8.82 -2.60
CA LEU A 192 1.17 -9.47 -2.11
C LEU A 192 0.88 -10.07 -0.73
N TYR A 193 1.44 -11.23 -0.48
CA TYR A 193 1.29 -11.97 0.77
C TYR A 193 2.68 -12.36 1.27
N TYR A 194 2.87 -12.18 2.57
CA TYR A 194 4.12 -12.49 3.25
C TYR A 194 3.79 -13.35 4.47
N ASP A 195 4.36 -14.54 4.56
CA ASP A 195 4.19 -15.36 5.76
C ASP A 195 5.00 -14.72 6.88
N ILE A 196 4.41 -14.57 8.07
CA ILE A 196 5.10 -13.99 9.23
C ILE A 196 5.62 -15.13 10.11
N THR A 197 6.91 -15.09 10.44
CA THR A 197 7.52 -16.04 11.37
C THR A 197 7.12 -15.70 12.80
N LEU A 198 6.25 -16.52 13.38
CA LEU A 198 5.83 -16.42 14.78
C LEU A 198 6.08 -17.74 15.53
N THR A 199 6.51 -17.65 16.78
CA THR A 199 6.56 -18.82 17.66
C THR A 199 5.12 -19.25 18.06
N PRO A 200 4.92 -20.50 18.54
CA PRO A 200 3.60 -20.93 19.03
C PRO A 200 3.05 -20.05 20.15
N GLU A 201 3.94 -19.50 21.00
CA GLU A 201 3.55 -18.55 22.04
C GLU A 201 3.11 -17.21 21.45
N GLN A 202 3.86 -16.67 20.49
CA GLN A 202 3.49 -15.43 19.81
C GLN A 202 2.18 -15.57 19.02
N LEU A 203 1.94 -16.72 18.37
CA LEU A 203 0.66 -17.00 17.72
C LEU A 203 -0.50 -17.04 18.72
N THR A 204 -0.26 -17.56 19.93
CA THR A 204 -1.23 -17.51 21.02
C THR A 204 -1.48 -16.07 21.45
N ASP A 205 -0.42 -15.30 21.68
CA ASP A 205 -0.52 -13.91 22.13
C ASP A 205 -1.17 -13.01 21.08
N LEU A 206 -0.96 -13.27 19.79
CA LEU A 206 -1.68 -12.63 18.70
C LEU A 206 -3.19 -12.85 18.80
N GLN A 207 -3.62 -14.08 19.06
CA GLN A 207 -5.04 -14.40 19.20
C GLN A 207 -5.65 -13.78 20.45
N LEU A 208 -4.92 -13.79 21.58
CA LEU A 208 -5.36 -13.17 22.82
C LEU A 208 -5.44 -11.65 22.69
N HIS A 209 -4.41 -11.01 22.13
CA HIS A 209 -4.39 -9.56 21.87
C HIS A 209 -5.54 -9.15 20.97
N TYR A 210 -5.80 -9.95 19.93
CA TYR A 210 -6.91 -9.70 19.04
C TYR A 210 -8.26 -9.67 19.78
N ILE A 211 -8.48 -10.48 20.82
CA ILE A 211 -9.70 -10.43 21.64
C ILE A 211 -9.81 -9.10 22.40
N GLU A 212 -8.70 -8.59 22.94
CA GLU A 212 -8.69 -7.36 23.76
C GLU A 212 -9.02 -6.10 22.96
N VAL A 213 -8.59 -6.06 21.70
CA VAL A 213 -8.73 -4.86 20.86
C VAL A 213 -10.04 -4.84 20.07
N GLN A 214 -10.90 -5.86 20.24
CA GLN A 214 -12.23 -5.85 19.61
C GLN A 214 -13.09 -4.73 20.21
N ASN A 215 -13.77 -3.98 19.34
CA ASN A 215 -14.66 -2.88 19.72
C ASN A 215 -13.96 -1.71 20.44
N ILE A 216 -12.65 -1.59 20.29
CA ILE A 216 -11.87 -0.45 20.80
C ILE A 216 -11.70 0.57 19.68
N SER A 217 -12.02 1.82 19.99
CA SER A 217 -11.81 2.96 19.09
C SER A 217 -10.44 3.57 19.32
N PHE A 218 -9.83 4.02 18.23
CA PHE A 218 -8.60 4.80 18.19
C PHE A 218 -8.79 6.00 17.26
N PRO A 219 -8.08 7.12 17.43
CA PRO A 219 -8.10 8.19 16.45
C PRO A 219 -7.41 7.72 15.14
N TYR A 220 -8.05 7.96 14.00
CA TYR A 220 -7.56 7.54 12.69
C TYR A 220 -7.10 8.75 11.87
N TYR A 221 -5.81 8.77 11.52
CA TYR A 221 -5.18 9.79 10.67
C TYR A 221 -4.76 9.14 9.35
N PHE A 222 -4.93 9.83 8.21
CA PHE A 222 -4.54 9.29 6.91
C PHE A 222 -3.02 9.16 6.75
N MET A 223 -2.28 10.09 7.35
CA MET A 223 -0.84 10.19 7.18
C MET A 223 -0.06 9.19 8.03
N ASP A 224 -0.32 9.14 9.33
CA ASP A 224 0.56 8.47 10.30
C ASP A 224 -0.17 7.50 11.26
N GLY A 225 -1.38 7.82 11.71
CA GLY A 225 -2.24 6.99 12.54
C GLY A 225 -3.23 6.15 11.72
N ASN A 226 -2.74 5.49 10.66
CA ASN A 226 -3.55 4.71 9.73
C ASN A 226 -3.41 3.18 9.97
N CYS A 227 -3.92 2.37 9.04
CA CYS A 227 -3.83 0.91 9.11
C CYS A 227 -2.41 0.37 9.27
N ALA A 228 -1.40 0.99 8.64
CA ALA A 228 -0.01 0.57 8.73
C ALA A 228 0.50 0.72 10.18
N TYR A 229 0.19 1.85 10.82
CA TYR A 229 0.66 2.13 12.17
C TYR A 229 0.03 1.21 13.21
N PHE A 230 -1.30 1.03 13.17
CA PHE A 230 -1.97 0.18 14.15
C PHE A 230 -1.69 -1.30 13.97
N LEU A 231 -1.51 -1.80 12.74
CA LEU A 231 -1.06 -3.18 12.52
C LEU A 231 0.41 -3.37 12.92
N GLY A 232 1.27 -2.39 12.67
CA GLY A 232 2.64 -2.39 13.18
C GLY A 232 2.70 -2.42 14.71
N LYS A 233 1.96 -1.53 15.39
CA LYS A 233 1.85 -1.52 16.87
C LYS A 233 1.26 -2.82 17.41
N PHE A 234 0.29 -3.41 16.71
CA PHE A 234 -0.25 -4.73 17.05
C PHE A 234 0.85 -5.80 16.98
N LEU A 235 1.71 -5.78 15.96
CA LEU A 235 2.84 -6.70 15.89
C LEU A 235 3.89 -6.42 16.97
N ASN A 236 4.18 -5.16 17.32
CA ASN A 236 5.09 -4.85 18.43
C ASN A 236 4.64 -5.48 19.76
N VAL A 237 3.33 -5.60 19.98
CA VAL A 237 2.76 -6.30 21.15
C VAL A 237 3.06 -7.80 21.08
N VAL A 238 2.89 -8.41 19.91
CA VAL A 238 3.01 -9.85 19.70
C VAL A 238 4.46 -10.31 19.65
N THR A 239 5.32 -9.59 18.93
CA THR A 239 6.71 -10.00 18.69
C THR A 239 7.64 -9.55 19.80
N GLY A 240 7.28 -8.49 20.54
CA GLY A 240 8.18 -7.81 21.49
C GLY A 240 9.21 -6.92 20.80
N GLU A 241 9.22 -6.86 19.48
CA GLU A 241 10.10 -6.01 18.68
C GLU A 241 9.51 -4.58 18.54
N ASP A 242 10.37 -3.62 18.22
CA ASP A 242 9.94 -2.24 17.97
C ASP A 242 9.88 -1.95 16.46
N ILE A 243 9.02 -2.70 15.76
CA ILE A 243 8.91 -2.69 14.30
C ILE A 243 8.47 -1.31 13.79
N ILE A 244 7.45 -0.71 14.42
CA ILE A 244 6.91 0.59 14.03
C ILE A 244 6.90 1.60 15.16
N ARG A 245 7.38 2.81 14.84
CA ARG A 245 7.19 4.04 15.62
C ARG A 245 6.43 5.09 14.80
N ARG A 246 5.78 6.03 15.48
CA ARG A 246 5.05 7.11 14.82
C ARG A 246 6.02 8.03 14.07
N LYS A 247 5.82 8.16 12.76
CA LYS A 247 6.54 9.07 11.85
C LYS A 247 5.57 10.18 11.38
N ILE A 248 6.06 11.17 10.63
CA ILE A 248 5.19 12.23 10.04
C ILE A 248 4.18 11.64 9.05
N TYR A 249 4.58 10.58 8.36
CA TYR A 249 3.74 9.73 7.54
C TYR A 249 4.21 8.28 7.66
N LEU A 250 3.31 7.32 7.43
CA LEU A 250 3.63 5.90 7.42
C LEU A 250 2.81 5.20 6.34
N LEU A 251 3.51 4.52 5.42
CA LEU A 251 2.92 3.75 4.35
C LEU A 251 2.83 2.28 4.75
N PRO A 252 1.84 1.53 4.22
CA PRO A 252 1.80 0.07 4.29
C PRO A 252 3.12 -0.62 3.94
N ALA A 253 3.80 -0.14 2.90
CA ALA A 253 5.08 -0.66 2.45
C ALA A 253 6.20 -0.52 3.49
N ASP A 254 6.14 0.53 4.34
CA ASP A 254 7.14 0.72 5.39
C ASP A 254 7.07 -0.42 6.42
N VAL A 255 5.87 -0.89 6.78
CA VAL A 255 5.70 -2.03 7.71
C VAL A 255 6.28 -3.31 7.12
N ILE A 256 6.07 -3.54 5.82
CA ILE A 256 6.62 -4.71 5.12
C ILE A 256 8.15 -4.65 5.14
N ASN A 257 8.72 -3.50 4.81
CA ASN A 257 10.17 -3.31 4.79
C ASN A 257 10.79 -3.47 6.19
N GLU A 258 10.17 -2.91 7.23
CA GLU A 258 10.66 -3.04 8.62
C GLU A 258 10.56 -4.51 9.08
N LEU A 259 9.47 -5.23 8.79
CA LEU A 259 9.37 -6.65 9.09
C LEU A 259 10.41 -7.50 8.34
N GLY A 260 10.69 -7.16 7.08
CA GLY A 260 11.76 -7.79 6.31
C GLY A 260 13.14 -7.53 6.93
N ALA A 261 13.42 -6.30 7.38
CA ALA A 261 14.67 -5.92 8.04
C ALA A 261 14.87 -6.62 9.40
N HIS A 262 13.78 -6.98 10.08
CA HIS A 262 13.78 -7.80 11.30
C HIS A 262 13.78 -9.32 11.01
N GLU A 263 13.89 -9.75 9.75
CA GLU A 263 13.85 -11.16 9.33
C GLU A 263 12.56 -11.90 9.74
N LEU A 264 11.45 -11.15 9.89
CA LEU A 264 10.16 -11.69 10.32
C LEU A 264 9.28 -12.14 9.14
N LEU A 265 9.63 -11.78 7.91
CA LEU A 265 8.90 -12.19 6.70
C LEU A 265 9.59 -13.38 6.05
N VAL A 266 8.80 -14.39 5.70
CA VAL A 266 9.22 -15.52 4.88
C VAL A 266 8.26 -15.68 3.70
N LYS A 267 8.79 -16.13 2.56
CA LYS A 267 8.01 -16.46 1.35
C LYS A 267 7.05 -15.37 0.89
N GLU A 268 7.50 -14.58 -0.07
CA GLU A 268 6.60 -13.67 -0.78
C GLU A 268 5.75 -14.44 -1.80
N ARG A 269 4.44 -14.15 -1.80
CA ARG A 269 3.46 -14.71 -2.73
C ARG A 269 2.63 -13.60 -3.34
N ALA A 270 2.33 -13.66 -4.63
CA ALA A 270 1.54 -12.65 -5.34
C ALA A 270 0.29 -13.24 -5.98
N ARG A 271 -0.85 -12.61 -5.75
CA ARG A 271 -2.06 -12.77 -6.56
C ARG A 271 -2.18 -11.56 -7.49
N VAL A 272 -1.88 -11.78 -8.76
CA VAL A 272 -2.00 -10.77 -9.83
C VAL A 272 -3.46 -10.33 -9.99
N SER A 273 -3.68 -9.08 -10.41
CA SER A 273 -5.02 -8.57 -10.68
C SER A 273 -5.71 -9.33 -11.83
N ALA A 274 -7.05 -9.35 -11.83
CA ALA A 274 -7.84 -10.01 -12.87
C ALA A 274 -7.56 -9.42 -14.26
N THR A 275 -7.47 -8.09 -14.36
CA THR A 275 -7.23 -7.41 -15.63
C THR A 275 -5.81 -7.55 -16.13
N LYS A 276 -4.80 -7.58 -15.25
CA LYS A 276 -3.39 -7.75 -15.66
C LYS A 276 -3.18 -9.13 -16.26
N ALA A 277 -3.61 -10.19 -15.56
CA ALA A 277 -3.56 -11.55 -16.08
C ALA A 277 -4.36 -11.71 -17.38
N PHE A 278 -5.51 -11.03 -17.49
CA PHE A 278 -6.28 -11.00 -18.72
C PHE A 278 -5.54 -10.30 -19.85
N ASN A 279 -4.96 -9.12 -19.63
CA ASN A 279 -4.25 -8.36 -20.66
C ASN A 279 -3.02 -9.11 -21.17
N GLU A 280 -2.26 -9.76 -20.27
CA GLU A 280 -1.13 -10.61 -20.65
C GLU A 280 -1.55 -11.69 -21.66
N LEU A 281 -2.60 -12.46 -21.34
CA LEU A 281 -3.12 -13.49 -22.24
C LEU A 281 -3.78 -12.89 -23.48
N TYR A 282 -4.62 -11.88 -23.32
CA TYR A 282 -5.40 -11.25 -24.38
C TYR A 282 -4.49 -10.62 -25.43
N ASN A 283 -3.35 -10.06 -25.04
CA ASN A 283 -2.42 -9.44 -25.97
C ASN A 283 -1.84 -10.46 -26.96
N ASP A 284 -1.62 -11.70 -26.53
CA ASP A 284 -1.07 -12.78 -27.33
C ASP A 284 -2.12 -13.49 -28.23
N LEU A 285 -3.42 -13.19 -28.05
CA LEU A 285 -4.50 -13.73 -28.88
C LEU A 285 -4.53 -13.15 -30.31
N SER A 286 -4.90 -13.99 -31.27
CA SER A 286 -5.23 -13.57 -32.63
C SER A 286 -6.46 -12.66 -32.69
N TRP A 287 -6.61 -11.88 -33.77
CA TRP A 287 -7.79 -11.04 -33.99
C TRP A 287 -9.12 -11.81 -33.93
N ALA A 288 -9.15 -13.04 -34.46
CA ALA A 288 -10.31 -13.91 -34.41
C ALA A 288 -10.66 -14.36 -32.97
N GLN A 289 -9.64 -14.72 -32.17
CA GLN A 289 -9.82 -15.04 -30.75
C GLN A 289 -10.28 -13.81 -29.96
N LYS A 290 -9.65 -12.64 -30.15
CA LYS A 290 -10.05 -11.37 -29.51
C LYS A 290 -11.52 -11.02 -29.79
N SER A 291 -11.96 -11.18 -31.05
CA SER A 291 -13.36 -10.99 -31.44
C SER A 291 -14.30 -11.96 -30.71
N LYS A 292 -13.93 -13.25 -30.60
CA LYS A 292 -14.70 -14.24 -29.84
C LYS A 292 -14.80 -13.88 -28.35
N VAL A 293 -13.68 -13.48 -27.71
CA VAL A 293 -13.70 -13.03 -26.31
C VAL A 293 -14.67 -11.87 -26.13
N SER A 294 -14.62 -10.86 -27.00
CA SER A 294 -15.53 -9.71 -26.95
C SER A 294 -17.01 -10.12 -27.08
N ARG A 295 -17.34 -11.05 -27.97
CA ARG A 295 -18.73 -11.56 -28.12
C ARG A 295 -19.22 -12.26 -26.86
N LEU A 296 -18.38 -13.03 -26.16
CA LEU A 296 -18.77 -13.68 -24.90
C LEU A 296 -19.17 -12.70 -23.79
N PHE A 297 -18.80 -11.42 -23.92
CA PHE A 297 -19.20 -10.35 -23.01
C PHE A 297 -20.38 -9.50 -23.48
N ARG A 298 -20.89 -9.73 -24.69
CA ARG A 298 -21.93 -8.89 -25.32
C ARG A 298 -23.14 -9.66 -25.81
N GLU A 299 -22.99 -10.96 -26.04
CA GLU A 299 -24.01 -11.84 -26.62
C GLU A 299 -24.26 -13.04 -25.69
N PRO A 300 -25.54 -13.42 -25.45
CA PRO A 300 -25.84 -14.65 -24.75
C PRO A 300 -25.44 -15.85 -25.61
N GLY A 301 -24.67 -16.76 -25.03
CA GLY A 301 -24.31 -18.02 -25.66
C GLY A 301 -25.45 -19.03 -25.49
N GLU A 302 -26.06 -19.45 -26.60
CA GLU A 302 -26.78 -20.72 -26.66
C GLU A 302 -25.79 -21.90 -26.68
N THR A 303 -24.63 -21.71 -27.32
CA THR A 303 -23.44 -22.55 -27.25
C THR A 303 -22.19 -21.66 -27.24
N VAL A 304 -21.08 -22.14 -26.67
CA VAL A 304 -19.80 -21.41 -26.70
C VAL A 304 -18.79 -22.14 -27.59
N ASN A 305 -18.74 -21.82 -28.88
CA ASN A 305 -17.73 -22.42 -29.78
C ASN A 305 -16.44 -21.59 -29.81
N ALA A 306 -15.55 -21.87 -28.86
CA ALA A 306 -14.26 -21.20 -28.70
C ALA A 306 -13.16 -22.17 -28.27
N ASP A 307 -11.93 -21.91 -28.69
CA ASP A 307 -10.74 -22.64 -28.26
C ASP A 307 -10.41 -22.36 -26.79
N ALA A 308 -9.55 -23.19 -26.21
CA ALA A 308 -9.22 -23.14 -24.78
C ALA A 308 -8.61 -21.79 -24.35
N GLU A 309 -7.81 -21.14 -25.18
CA GLU A 309 -7.18 -19.85 -24.85
C GLU A 309 -8.21 -18.71 -24.82
N THR A 310 -9.11 -18.68 -25.82
CA THR A 310 -10.25 -17.75 -25.85
C THR A 310 -11.11 -17.91 -24.59
N LEU A 311 -11.44 -19.15 -24.21
CA LEU A 311 -12.23 -19.44 -23.01
C LEU A 311 -11.51 -19.03 -21.72
N ARG A 312 -10.20 -19.29 -21.64
CA ARG A 312 -9.36 -18.88 -20.50
C ARG A 312 -9.37 -17.36 -20.34
N ALA A 313 -9.15 -16.61 -21.42
CA ALA A 313 -9.18 -15.15 -21.39
C ALA A 313 -10.55 -14.63 -20.92
N PHE A 314 -11.64 -15.17 -21.46
CA PHE A 314 -12.99 -14.83 -21.00
C PHE A 314 -13.19 -15.13 -19.50
N LEU A 315 -12.77 -16.30 -19.01
CA LEU A 315 -12.98 -16.71 -17.62
C LEU A 315 -12.15 -15.89 -16.61
N LEU A 316 -10.94 -15.46 -16.98
CA LEU A 316 -10.04 -14.69 -16.10
C LEU A 316 -10.65 -13.37 -15.64
N VAL A 317 -11.30 -12.65 -16.56
CA VAL A 317 -11.81 -11.28 -16.30
C VAL A 317 -13.32 -11.21 -16.10
N SER A 318 -14.05 -12.28 -16.36
CA SER A 318 -15.52 -12.21 -16.32
C SER A 318 -16.09 -12.02 -14.92
N GLU A 319 -15.42 -12.49 -13.86
CA GLU A 319 -15.84 -12.17 -12.49
C GLU A 319 -15.68 -10.67 -12.20
N TYR A 320 -14.56 -10.07 -12.64
CA TYR A 320 -14.35 -8.63 -12.52
C TYR A 320 -15.45 -7.83 -13.25
N ILE A 321 -15.77 -8.22 -14.49
CA ILE A 321 -16.82 -7.54 -15.27
C ILE A 321 -18.22 -7.74 -14.65
N ILE A 322 -18.52 -8.91 -14.10
CA ILE A 322 -19.79 -9.16 -13.39
C ILE A 322 -19.97 -8.20 -12.21
N ASN A 323 -18.90 -7.92 -11.46
CA ASN A 323 -18.98 -7.09 -10.26
C ASN A 323 -18.90 -5.58 -10.59
N THR A 324 -18.34 -5.18 -11.74
CA THR A 324 -18.20 -3.77 -12.14
C THR A 324 -19.22 -3.29 -13.18
N LYS A 325 -19.84 -4.20 -13.95
CA LYS A 325 -20.84 -3.91 -14.98
C LYS A 325 -22.07 -4.82 -14.80
N SER A 326 -22.93 -4.46 -13.85
CA SER A 326 -24.07 -5.28 -13.42
C SER A 326 -25.05 -5.66 -14.53
N ASP A 327 -25.20 -4.81 -15.55
CA ASP A 327 -26.22 -4.97 -16.59
C ASP A 327 -26.04 -6.25 -17.42
N TYR A 328 -24.79 -6.71 -17.58
CA TYR A 328 -24.45 -7.91 -18.35
C TYR A 328 -24.24 -9.15 -17.48
N ALA A 329 -24.38 -9.03 -16.15
CA ALA A 329 -23.96 -10.06 -15.22
C ALA A 329 -24.67 -11.41 -15.42
N GLY A 330 -25.98 -11.40 -15.70
CA GLY A 330 -26.75 -12.63 -15.95
C GLY A 330 -26.24 -13.41 -17.16
N MET A 331 -26.09 -12.72 -18.29
CA MET A 331 -25.55 -13.28 -19.53
C MET A 331 -24.12 -13.80 -19.37
N ILE A 332 -23.23 -13.02 -18.74
CA ILE A 332 -21.85 -13.43 -18.52
C ILE A 332 -21.79 -14.67 -17.62
N ARG A 333 -22.63 -14.77 -16.59
CA ARG A 333 -22.72 -15.98 -15.75
C ARG A 333 -23.14 -17.21 -16.54
N GLN A 334 -24.11 -17.09 -17.45
CA GLN A 334 -24.50 -18.18 -18.35
C GLN A 334 -23.32 -18.61 -19.24
N ASN A 335 -22.66 -17.66 -19.90
CA ASN A 335 -21.50 -17.94 -20.75
C ASN A 335 -20.34 -18.56 -19.95
N ARG A 336 -20.14 -18.18 -18.68
CA ARG A 336 -19.15 -18.80 -17.79
C ARG A 336 -19.44 -20.28 -17.53
N ILE A 337 -20.70 -20.66 -17.31
CA ILE A 337 -21.10 -22.05 -17.09
C ILE A 337 -20.75 -22.89 -18.32
N LEU A 338 -21.15 -22.43 -19.51
CA LEU A 338 -20.86 -23.09 -20.78
C LEU A 338 -19.35 -23.18 -21.04
N ALA A 339 -18.60 -22.10 -20.78
CA ALA A 339 -17.15 -22.08 -20.92
C ALA A 339 -16.47 -23.12 -20.02
N TYR A 340 -16.89 -23.26 -18.75
CA TYR A 340 -16.34 -24.27 -17.84
C TYR A 340 -16.68 -25.69 -18.28
N GLN A 341 -17.90 -25.94 -18.79
CA GLN A 341 -18.29 -27.24 -19.32
C GLN A 341 -17.39 -27.63 -20.49
N ASN A 342 -17.21 -26.75 -21.48
CA ASN A 342 -16.36 -27.01 -22.64
C ASN A 342 -14.90 -27.26 -22.27
N LEU A 343 -14.34 -26.47 -21.35
CA LEU A 343 -12.98 -26.69 -20.87
C LEU A 343 -12.85 -28.03 -20.12
N SER A 344 -13.85 -28.40 -19.32
CA SER A 344 -13.86 -29.68 -18.61
C SER A 344 -13.92 -30.86 -19.57
N GLU A 345 -14.78 -30.79 -20.60
CA GLU A 345 -14.89 -31.81 -21.65
C GLU A 345 -13.58 -31.96 -22.44
N ALA A 346 -12.87 -30.85 -22.67
CA ALA A 346 -11.56 -30.83 -23.31
C ALA A 346 -10.40 -31.25 -22.38
N GLY A 347 -10.67 -31.67 -21.14
CA GLY A 347 -9.64 -32.06 -20.17
C GLY A 347 -8.75 -30.91 -19.70
N VAL A 348 -9.18 -29.67 -19.87
CA VAL A 348 -8.42 -28.48 -19.49
C VAL A 348 -8.66 -28.15 -18.00
N PRO A 349 -7.60 -27.98 -17.18
CA PRO A 349 -7.75 -27.63 -15.77
C PRO A 349 -8.56 -26.35 -15.55
N LYS A 350 -9.20 -26.26 -14.37
CA LYS A 350 -9.96 -25.08 -13.96
C LYS A 350 -9.09 -23.82 -14.05
N VAL A 351 -9.62 -22.80 -14.72
CA VAL A 351 -8.99 -21.49 -14.86
C VAL A 351 -9.11 -20.75 -13.53
N ARG A 352 -8.11 -20.91 -12.66
CA ARG A 352 -7.93 -20.06 -11.48
C ARG A 352 -6.57 -19.39 -11.61
N GLN A 353 -6.50 -18.12 -11.22
CA GLN A 353 -5.22 -17.45 -11.10
C GLN A 353 -4.39 -18.16 -10.03
N ALA A 354 -3.23 -18.66 -10.43
CA ALA A 354 -2.27 -19.22 -9.51
C ALA A 354 -1.69 -18.09 -8.64
N ILE A 355 -1.49 -18.39 -7.36
CA ILE A 355 -0.67 -17.54 -6.50
C ILE A 355 0.78 -17.82 -6.90
N GLN A 356 1.48 -16.81 -7.37
CA GLN A 356 2.89 -16.90 -7.74
C GLN A 356 3.72 -16.81 -6.46
N THR A 357 4.81 -17.57 -6.35
CA THR A 357 5.73 -17.48 -5.21
C THR A 357 7.03 -16.90 -5.71
N ALA A 358 7.57 -15.92 -5.00
CA ALA A 358 8.89 -15.37 -5.28
C ALA A 358 9.96 -16.14 -4.49
N ASP A 359 11.17 -16.19 -5.04
CA ASP A 359 12.32 -16.85 -4.40
C ASP A 359 12.78 -16.10 -3.14
N GLU A 360 12.64 -14.77 -3.15
CA GLU A 360 13.03 -13.86 -2.06
C GLU A 360 11.92 -12.84 -1.81
N THR A 361 11.88 -12.31 -0.59
CA THR A 361 11.05 -11.15 -0.22
C THR A 361 11.70 -9.88 -0.71
N HIS A 362 11.01 -9.14 -1.57
CA HIS A 362 11.51 -7.92 -2.17
C HIS A 362 11.20 -6.72 -1.29
N LYS A 363 12.17 -5.81 -1.17
CA LYS A 363 11.97 -4.49 -0.59
C LYS A 363 11.06 -3.67 -1.51
N ILE A 364 10.09 -2.99 -0.93
CA ILE A 364 9.21 -2.07 -1.66
C ILE A 364 9.78 -0.68 -1.51
N ASN A 365 10.32 -0.11 -2.60
CA ASN A 365 10.82 1.24 -2.53
C ASN A 365 9.66 2.24 -2.39
N THR A 366 9.82 3.21 -1.49
CA THR A 366 8.80 4.21 -1.13
C THR A 366 9.32 5.64 -1.22
N SER A 367 10.61 5.86 -1.44
CA SER A 367 11.19 7.20 -1.57
C SER A 367 12.32 7.22 -2.60
N SER A 368 12.77 8.41 -3.01
CA SER A 368 13.87 8.54 -3.96
C SER A 368 14.70 9.79 -3.79
N TRP A 369 15.97 9.68 -4.18
CA TRP A 369 16.81 10.83 -4.55
C TRP A 369 17.05 10.80 -6.06
N GLN A 370 16.94 11.94 -6.71
CA GLN A 370 17.19 12.10 -8.15
C GLN A 370 18.12 13.27 -8.40
N LEU A 371 19.09 13.06 -9.29
CA LEU A 371 19.96 14.08 -9.83
C LEU A 371 19.72 14.19 -11.33
N ASP A 372 19.36 15.38 -11.81
CA ASP A 372 19.29 15.69 -13.23
C ASP A 372 20.39 16.66 -13.64
N TRP A 373 20.96 16.40 -14.80
CA TRP A 373 21.92 17.27 -15.46
C TRP A 373 21.45 17.61 -16.87
N TYR A 374 21.43 18.90 -17.19
CA TYR A 374 21.04 19.43 -18.49
C TYR A 374 22.26 19.97 -19.24
N ASN A 375 22.25 19.87 -20.57
CA ASN A 375 23.31 20.39 -21.44
C ASN A 375 23.61 21.89 -21.22
N ASP A 376 22.60 22.69 -20.85
CA ASP A 376 22.73 24.13 -20.55
C ASP A 376 23.24 24.44 -19.13
N HIS A 377 23.93 23.48 -18.50
CA HIS A 377 24.60 23.60 -17.18
C HIS A 377 23.67 23.73 -15.96
N TYR A 378 22.38 23.40 -16.10
CA TYR A 378 21.50 23.24 -14.93
C TYR A 378 21.70 21.90 -14.26
N LEU A 379 21.73 21.95 -12.92
CA LEU A 379 21.69 20.78 -12.04
C LEU A 379 20.41 20.84 -11.21
N ASN A 380 19.65 19.76 -11.19
CA ASN A 380 18.47 19.62 -10.34
C ASN A 380 18.67 18.45 -9.38
N LEU A 381 18.61 18.72 -8.08
CA LEU A 381 18.61 17.71 -7.02
C LEU A 381 17.20 17.61 -6.45
N GLU A 382 16.61 16.43 -6.49
CA GLU A 382 15.25 16.18 -6.01
C GLU A 382 15.23 15.07 -4.96
N TYR A 383 14.46 15.28 -3.90
CA TYR A 383 14.10 14.27 -2.93
C TYR A 383 12.58 14.09 -2.92
N ALA A 384 12.12 12.86 -3.07
CA ALA A 384 10.72 12.50 -2.95
C ALA A 384 10.54 11.56 -1.76
N PRO A 385 9.90 12.01 -0.66
CA PRO A 385 9.62 11.16 0.50
C PRO A 385 8.59 10.07 0.20
N ILE A 386 7.73 10.29 -0.79
CA ILE A 386 6.77 9.29 -1.28
C ILE A 386 6.98 9.19 -2.80
N ARG A 387 7.63 8.09 -3.22
CA ARG A 387 7.95 7.77 -4.61
C ARG A 387 7.56 6.33 -4.91
N PHE A 388 6.95 6.17 -6.06
CA PHE A 388 6.56 4.89 -6.65
C PHE A 388 6.79 5.00 -8.15
N SER A 389 7.90 4.47 -8.65
CA SER A 389 8.29 4.73 -10.03
C SER A 389 7.66 3.75 -11.02
N GLY A 390 7.17 4.27 -12.15
CA GLY A 390 6.73 3.46 -13.29
C GLY A 390 7.87 2.70 -14.01
N ALA A 391 9.11 2.89 -13.56
CA ALA A 391 10.29 2.14 -13.96
C ALA A 391 10.71 1.09 -12.92
N GLU A 392 9.91 0.79 -11.89
CA GLU A 392 10.19 -0.33 -10.98
C GLU A 392 9.96 -1.69 -11.65
N ASN A 393 8.92 -1.82 -12.48
CA ASN A 393 8.62 -3.07 -13.18
C ASN A 393 8.48 -2.83 -14.68
N PHE A 394 9.46 -3.29 -15.45
CA PHE A 394 9.46 -3.15 -16.90
C PHE A 394 8.59 -4.22 -17.58
N ALA A 395 8.22 -5.31 -16.89
CA ALA A 395 7.32 -6.30 -17.48
C ALA A 395 5.89 -5.78 -17.65
N ASP A 396 5.51 -4.75 -16.88
CA ASP A 396 4.17 -4.19 -16.92
C ASP A 396 3.98 -3.31 -18.16
N LEU A 397 2.92 -3.61 -18.93
CA LEU A 397 2.47 -2.76 -20.03
C LEU A 397 1.57 -1.62 -19.51
N ALA A 398 2.08 -0.89 -18.53
CA ALA A 398 1.44 0.25 -17.90
C ALA A 398 2.52 1.24 -17.43
N LEU A 399 2.15 2.50 -17.28
CA LEU A 399 2.96 3.49 -16.60
C LEU A 399 2.20 3.97 -15.37
N THR A 400 2.61 3.51 -14.20
CA THR A 400 2.10 4.00 -12.92
C THR A 400 3.24 4.66 -12.17
N ASP A 401 3.22 5.98 -12.12
CA ASP A 401 4.28 6.79 -11.53
C ASP A 401 3.66 7.75 -10.53
N VAL A 402 4.17 7.80 -9.29
CA VAL A 402 3.66 8.69 -8.24
C VAL A 402 4.83 9.31 -7.49
N ARG A 403 4.76 10.63 -7.30
CA ARG A 403 5.64 11.44 -6.45
C ARG A 403 4.77 12.39 -5.64
N ILE A 404 4.98 12.43 -4.33
CA ILE A 404 4.22 13.29 -3.41
C ILE A 404 5.18 13.97 -2.45
N PHE A 405 4.93 15.26 -2.20
CA PHE A 405 5.79 16.13 -1.39
C PHE A 405 7.25 16.16 -1.86
N GLY A 406 7.46 16.15 -3.17
CA GLY A 406 8.79 16.24 -3.78
C GLY A 406 9.43 17.59 -3.47
N LEU A 407 10.71 17.59 -3.10
CA LEU A 407 11.51 18.79 -2.84
C LEU A 407 12.64 18.84 -3.87
N GLY A 408 12.69 19.92 -4.66
CA GLY A 408 13.71 20.12 -5.68
C GLY A 408 14.56 21.36 -5.43
N LEU A 409 15.84 21.27 -5.78
CA LEU A 409 16.76 22.40 -5.85
C LEU A 409 17.40 22.41 -7.23
N GLN A 410 17.10 23.45 -8.00
CA GLN A 410 17.68 23.67 -9.33
C GLN A 410 18.65 24.84 -9.30
N SER A 411 19.82 24.68 -9.90
CA SER A 411 20.82 25.74 -10.02
C SER A 411 21.60 25.65 -11.33
N ASN A 412 21.88 26.81 -11.93
CA ASN A 412 22.88 27.00 -12.99
C ASN A 412 24.21 27.57 -12.45
N PHE A 413 24.33 27.71 -11.13
CA PHE A 413 25.47 28.30 -10.42
C PHE A 413 25.78 29.78 -10.74
N THR A 414 25.00 30.44 -11.60
CA THR A 414 25.16 31.86 -11.95
C THR A 414 24.07 32.73 -11.34
N GLU A 415 22.87 32.20 -11.17
CA GLU A 415 21.71 32.90 -10.60
C GLU A 415 21.31 32.32 -9.23
N HIS A 416 20.36 32.97 -8.56
CA HIS A 416 19.73 32.39 -7.37
C HIS A 416 19.13 31.02 -7.71
N PRO A 417 19.31 30.02 -6.84
CA PRO A 417 18.76 28.70 -7.10
C PRO A 417 17.23 28.73 -7.01
N ARG A 418 16.59 27.87 -7.80
CA ARG A 418 15.15 27.66 -7.76
C ARG A 418 14.82 26.51 -6.82
N TYR A 419 13.95 26.77 -5.86
CA TYR A 419 13.38 25.77 -4.96
C TYR A 419 12.05 25.29 -5.54
N LYS A 420 11.87 23.99 -5.66
CA LYS A 420 10.65 23.35 -6.19
C LYS A 420 9.98 22.54 -5.07
N PHE A 421 8.66 22.59 -5.02
CA PHE A 421 7.83 21.76 -4.15
C PHE A 421 6.70 21.15 -4.97
N ASP A 422 6.74 19.84 -5.13
CA ASP A 422 5.68 19.06 -5.75
C ASP A 422 4.72 18.58 -4.68
N LEU A 423 3.50 19.11 -4.68
CA LEU A 423 2.43 18.57 -3.85
C LEU A 423 2.08 17.15 -4.32
N ILE A 424 1.91 16.98 -5.63
CA ILE A 424 1.67 15.68 -6.28
C ILE A 424 2.16 15.74 -7.74
N ASP A 425 2.79 14.67 -8.21
CA ASP A 425 3.04 14.39 -9.63
C ASP A 425 2.75 12.91 -9.83
N ALA A 426 1.65 12.60 -10.51
CA ALA A 426 1.16 11.24 -10.63
C ALA A 426 0.58 10.95 -12.01
N ALA A 427 0.88 9.78 -12.54
CA ALA A 427 0.34 9.27 -13.79
C ALA A 427 -0.08 7.82 -13.65
N ASN A 428 -1.22 7.48 -14.23
CA ASN A 428 -1.70 6.11 -14.38
C ASN A 428 -2.14 5.89 -15.82
N ILE A 429 -1.25 5.33 -16.63
CA ILE A 429 -1.45 5.02 -18.04
C ILE A 429 -1.56 3.51 -18.19
N THR A 430 -2.78 3.03 -18.42
CA THR A 430 -3.10 1.60 -18.45
C THR A 430 -3.82 1.24 -19.74
N GLN A 431 -3.51 0.07 -20.29
CA GLN A 431 -4.10 -0.42 -21.54
C GLN A 431 -5.64 -0.50 -21.48
N THR A 432 -6.29 0.06 -22.50
CA THR A 432 -7.69 -0.13 -22.87
C THR A 432 -7.80 -1.09 -24.07
N ASN A 433 -8.88 -1.87 -24.15
CA ASN A 433 -9.17 -2.78 -25.25
C ASN A 433 -10.69 -3.00 -25.42
N ALA A 434 -11.07 -3.88 -26.35
CA ALA A 434 -12.48 -4.12 -26.70
C ALA A 434 -13.34 -4.71 -25.54
N VAL A 435 -12.70 -5.26 -24.52
CA VAL A 435 -13.34 -5.90 -23.35
C VAL A 435 -13.22 -5.01 -22.12
N LEU A 436 -11.99 -4.54 -21.84
CA LEU A 436 -11.66 -3.68 -20.71
C LEU A 436 -11.51 -2.24 -21.17
N SER A 437 -12.40 -1.37 -20.68
CA SER A 437 -12.26 0.07 -20.85
C SER A 437 -11.53 0.63 -19.64
N ALA A 438 -10.34 1.20 -19.86
CA ALA A 438 -9.54 1.85 -18.82
C ALA A 438 -9.25 3.29 -19.24
N ILE A 439 -9.51 4.23 -18.33
CA ILE A 439 -9.18 5.65 -18.51
C ILE A 439 -7.76 5.85 -17.99
N SER A 440 -6.88 6.37 -18.85
CA SER A 440 -5.55 6.82 -18.47
C SER A 440 -5.59 8.28 -18.04
N TRP A 441 -4.80 8.66 -17.05
CA TRP A 441 -4.76 10.03 -16.54
C TRP A 441 -3.38 10.42 -16.01
N SER A 442 -3.13 11.72 -15.94
CA SER A 442 -1.96 12.29 -15.25
C SER A 442 -2.30 13.63 -14.61
N VAL A 443 -1.76 13.90 -13.42
CA VAL A 443 -1.94 15.13 -12.66
C VAL A 443 -0.61 15.61 -12.10
N LYS A 444 -0.39 16.93 -12.11
CA LYS A 444 0.76 17.57 -11.47
C LYS A 444 0.31 18.80 -10.71
N SER A 445 0.90 19.01 -9.54
CA SER A 445 0.77 20.23 -8.75
C SER A 445 2.13 20.60 -8.19
N GLN A 446 2.77 21.57 -8.83
CA GLN A 446 4.09 22.06 -8.47
C GLN A 446 4.06 23.54 -8.16
N PHE A 447 4.81 23.93 -7.14
CA PHE A 447 5.15 25.31 -6.82
C PHE A 447 6.67 25.46 -6.89
N SER A 448 7.16 26.63 -7.31
CA SER A 448 8.58 26.91 -7.28
C SER A 448 8.86 28.38 -6.98
N TYR A 449 10.04 28.65 -6.43
CA TYR A 449 10.50 29.99 -6.09
C TYR A 449 11.97 30.15 -6.47
N GLN A 450 12.29 31.22 -7.18
CA GLN A 450 13.67 31.64 -7.48
C GLN A 450 13.84 33.09 -7.02
N ASP A 451 13.26 34.02 -7.77
CA ASP A 451 13.10 35.43 -7.40
C ASP A 451 11.62 35.82 -7.22
N SER A 452 10.73 35.06 -7.87
CA SER A 452 9.29 35.18 -7.79
C SER A 452 8.65 33.79 -7.67
N LEU A 453 7.40 33.76 -7.18
CA LEU A 453 6.63 32.53 -7.09
C LEU A 453 6.13 32.11 -8.48
N SER A 454 6.31 30.83 -8.78
CA SER A 454 5.74 30.19 -9.95
C SER A 454 5.08 28.87 -9.61
N THR A 455 4.25 28.40 -10.53
CA THR A 455 3.44 27.19 -10.39
C THR A 455 3.30 26.50 -11.73
N ASN A 456 3.26 25.18 -11.71
CA ASN A 456 2.82 24.34 -12.83
C ASN A 456 1.77 23.35 -12.32
N GLN A 457 0.53 23.52 -12.77
CA GLN A 457 -0.59 22.66 -12.42
C GLN A 457 -1.07 21.98 -13.70
N GLU A 458 -1.14 20.65 -13.72
CA GLU A 458 -1.51 19.87 -14.90
C GLU A 458 -2.61 18.87 -14.56
N ALA A 459 -3.56 18.67 -15.48
CA ALA A 459 -4.52 17.60 -15.41
C ALA A 459 -4.85 17.10 -16.82
N TYR A 460 -4.64 15.81 -17.07
CA TYR A 460 -4.88 15.17 -18.35
C TYR A 460 -5.64 13.85 -18.17
N GLY A 461 -6.47 13.52 -19.15
CA GLY A 461 -7.20 12.27 -19.24
C GLY A 461 -7.24 11.75 -20.68
N GLY A 462 -7.33 10.44 -20.84
CA GLY A 462 -7.41 9.82 -22.16
C GLY A 462 -7.31 8.31 -22.10
N TYR A 463 -6.65 7.72 -23.10
CA TYR A 463 -6.63 6.28 -23.30
C TYR A 463 -5.25 5.80 -23.75
N ALA A 464 -4.93 4.56 -23.43
CA ALA A 464 -3.72 3.90 -23.86
C ALA A 464 -4.04 2.55 -24.50
N PHE A 465 -3.36 2.20 -25.58
CA PHE A 465 -3.63 1.02 -26.39
C PHE A 465 -2.35 0.20 -26.51
N ASN A 466 -2.48 -1.13 -26.41
CA ASN A 466 -1.37 -2.01 -26.76
C ASN A 466 -1.27 -2.11 -28.29
N LEU A 467 -0.05 -1.93 -28.81
CA LEU A 467 0.30 -2.14 -30.20
C LEU A 467 1.03 -3.49 -30.37
N PHE A 468 1.68 -3.70 -31.51
CA PHE A 468 2.49 -4.88 -31.75
C PHE A 468 3.67 -4.96 -30.77
N ASN A 469 4.12 -6.18 -30.46
CA ASN A 469 5.28 -6.47 -29.60
C ASN A 469 5.19 -5.92 -28.16
N LYS A 470 3.97 -5.90 -27.59
CA LYS A 470 3.73 -5.44 -26.21
C LYS A 470 4.30 -4.02 -26.00
N SER A 471 3.92 -3.09 -26.88
CA SER A 471 4.18 -1.65 -26.72
C SER A 471 2.90 -0.89 -26.41
N LEU A 472 3.01 0.20 -25.67
CA LEU A 472 1.84 1.00 -25.26
C LEU A 472 1.88 2.37 -25.94
N LEU A 473 0.84 2.68 -26.70
CA LEU A 473 0.59 4.00 -27.26
C LEU A 473 -0.52 4.68 -26.44
N TYR A 474 -0.25 5.86 -25.88
CA TYR A 474 -1.24 6.65 -25.16
C TYR A 474 -1.50 7.99 -25.81
N VAL A 475 -2.73 8.46 -25.66
CA VAL A 475 -3.19 9.78 -26.07
C VAL A 475 -3.97 10.38 -24.91
N LEU A 476 -3.51 11.52 -24.41
CA LEU A 476 -4.12 12.26 -23.32
C LEU A 476 -4.44 13.69 -23.80
N ALA A 477 -5.56 14.23 -23.33
CA ALA A 477 -5.93 15.62 -23.53
C ALA A 477 -6.29 16.23 -22.18
N GLY A 478 -6.06 17.53 -22.02
CA GLY A 478 -6.22 18.17 -20.73
C GLY A 478 -5.87 19.64 -20.77
N GLY A 479 -5.36 20.12 -19.64
CA GLY A 479 -4.92 21.50 -19.52
C GLY A 479 -3.87 21.69 -18.46
N ASN A 480 -3.23 22.85 -18.54
CA ASN A 480 -2.22 23.33 -17.61
C ASN A 480 -2.60 24.74 -17.14
N PHE A 481 -2.40 25.01 -15.86
CA PHE A 481 -2.46 26.33 -15.26
C PHE A 481 -1.08 26.67 -14.74
N THR A 482 -0.34 27.47 -15.50
CA THR A 482 1.11 27.61 -15.29
C THR A 482 1.65 28.98 -15.63
N ASN A 483 2.66 29.42 -14.88
CA ASN A 483 3.58 30.50 -15.25
C ASN A 483 5.04 30.01 -15.28
N TYR A 484 5.25 28.70 -15.34
CA TYR A 484 6.56 28.07 -15.43
C TYR A 484 6.52 26.80 -16.28
N ASP A 485 7.42 26.74 -17.25
CA ASP A 485 7.57 25.60 -18.15
C ASP A 485 8.72 24.73 -17.66
N ASP A 486 8.39 23.52 -17.22
CA ASP A 486 9.34 22.59 -16.59
C ASP A 486 10.11 21.75 -17.61
N LEU A 487 9.63 21.64 -18.86
CA LEU A 487 10.35 20.94 -19.93
C LEU A 487 11.48 21.81 -20.50
N SER A 488 11.24 23.11 -20.65
CA SER A 488 12.26 24.09 -21.05
C SER A 488 12.91 24.85 -19.88
N GLU A 489 12.50 24.55 -18.65
CA GLU A 489 13.05 25.09 -17.40
C GLU A 489 13.05 26.64 -17.33
N ARG A 490 11.96 27.27 -17.78
CA ARG A 490 11.86 28.74 -17.90
C ARG A 490 10.58 29.33 -17.29
N ASN A 491 10.69 30.57 -16.81
CA ASN A 491 9.52 31.36 -16.43
C ASN A 491 8.72 31.79 -17.67
N LEU A 492 7.41 31.89 -17.51
CA LEU A 492 6.49 32.36 -18.52
C LEU A 492 6.02 33.78 -18.18
N GLU A 493 5.64 34.56 -19.19
CA GLU A 493 5.33 35.99 -19.02
C GLU A 493 4.17 36.25 -18.04
N ARG A 494 3.22 35.31 -17.96
CA ARG A 494 2.04 35.40 -17.10
C ARG A 494 1.51 34.01 -16.77
N LEU A 495 0.67 33.96 -15.75
CA LEU A 495 -0.07 32.77 -15.34
C LEU A 495 -1.30 32.59 -16.24
N ASP A 496 -1.30 31.54 -17.06
CA ASP A 496 -2.38 31.24 -18.00
C ASP A 496 -2.95 29.84 -17.76
N LEU A 497 -4.25 29.67 -18.05
CA LEU A 497 -4.91 28.37 -18.19
C LEU A 497 -4.99 28.03 -19.68
N LEU A 498 -4.35 26.93 -20.09
CA LEU A 498 -4.27 26.52 -21.49
C LEU A 498 -4.60 25.04 -21.65
N SER A 499 -5.18 24.68 -22.81
CA SER A 499 -5.34 23.29 -23.20
C SER A 499 -3.98 22.67 -23.54
N GLY A 500 -3.88 21.36 -23.36
CA GLY A 500 -2.72 20.59 -23.81
C GLY A 500 -3.10 19.20 -24.29
N ALA A 501 -2.16 18.56 -24.98
CA ALA A 501 -2.28 17.19 -25.45
C ALA A 501 -0.95 16.46 -25.31
N LYS A 502 -1.00 15.16 -24.99
CA LYS A 502 0.17 14.29 -24.90
C LYS A 502 -0.08 13.04 -25.73
N ILE A 503 0.85 12.70 -26.61
CA ILE A 503 0.86 11.43 -27.34
C ILE A 503 2.18 10.77 -27.02
N GLY A 504 2.17 9.57 -26.45
CA GLY A 504 3.41 8.86 -26.17
C GLY A 504 3.35 7.40 -26.53
N TRP A 505 4.49 6.86 -26.91
CA TRP A 505 4.71 5.47 -27.23
C TRP A 505 5.84 4.93 -26.38
N GLN A 506 5.61 3.79 -25.71
CA GLN A 506 6.62 3.11 -24.92
C GLN A 506 6.82 1.68 -25.39
N GLN A 507 8.08 1.25 -25.44
CA GLN A 507 8.50 -0.10 -25.79
C GLN A 507 9.60 -0.56 -24.84
N ASN A 508 9.39 -1.73 -24.24
CA ASN A 508 10.45 -2.44 -23.56
C ASN A 508 11.36 -3.07 -24.62
N ILE A 509 12.64 -2.70 -24.59
CA ILE A 509 13.68 -3.24 -25.48
C ILE A 509 14.18 -4.56 -24.92
N ILE A 510 14.46 -4.58 -23.61
CA ILE A 510 14.80 -5.76 -22.81
C ILE A 510 14.22 -5.56 -21.39
N ASN A 511 14.34 -6.56 -20.51
CA ASN A 511 13.71 -6.58 -19.18
C ASN A 511 14.09 -5.42 -18.24
N ASN A 512 15.10 -4.63 -18.58
CA ASN A 512 15.56 -3.48 -17.80
C ASN A 512 15.91 -2.25 -18.65
N LEU A 513 15.44 -2.20 -19.91
CA LEU A 513 15.65 -1.07 -20.82
C LEU A 513 14.35 -0.76 -21.58
N LYS A 514 13.95 0.51 -21.56
CA LYS A 514 12.69 0.99 -22.13
C LYS A 514 12.97 2.26 -22.94
N LEU A 515 12.39 2.31 -24.13
CA LEU A 515 12.35 3.50 -24.96
C LEU A 515 10.97 4.12 -24.86
N THR A 516 10.93 5.43 -24.61
CA THR A 516 9.71 6.23 -24.62
C THR A 516 9.89 7.36 -25.61
N LEU A 517 8.93 7.52 -26.52
CA LEU A 517 8.83 8.65 -27.44
C LEU A 517 7.55 9.40 -27.12
N THR A 518 7.65 10.69 -26.82
CA THR A 518 6.50 11.51 -26.44
C THR A 518 6.46 12.79 -27.26
N TYR A 519 5.27 13.16 -27.70
CA TYR A 519 4.94 14.49 -28.18
C TYR A 519 4.00 15.15 -27.18
N GLU A 520 4.35 16.34 -26.71
CA GLU A 520 3.53 17.11 -25.76
C GLU A 520 3.28 18.51 -26.31
N HIS A 521 2.01 18.90 -26.44
CA HIS A 521 1.61 20.28 -26.67
C HIS A 521 1.20 20.89 -25.33
N ILE A 522 2.04 21.77 -24.78
CA ILE A 522 1.86 22.40 -23.46
C ILE A 522 2.25 23.87 -23.59
N TYR A 523 1.47 24.76 -22.95
CA TYR A 523 1.73 26.20 -22.96
C TYR A 523 2.01 26.80 -24.36
N LYS A 524 1.19 26.46 -25.36
CA LYS A 524 1.37 26.89 -26.78
C LYS A 524 2.70 26.44 -27.42
N THR A 525 3.41 25.52 -26.80
CA THR A 525 4.69 25.01 -27.28
C THR A 525 4.58 23.52 -27.56
N ASP A 526 5.20 23.12 -28.66
CA ASP A 526 5.31 21.73 -29.06
C ASP A 526 6.65 21.14 -28.61
N TYR A 527 6.57 20.03 -27.88
CA TYR A 527 7.71 19.28 -27.39
C TYR A 527 7.78 17.91 -28.05
N GLN A 528 8.97 17.54 -28.52
CA GLN A 528 9.29 16.18 -28.96
C GLN A 528 10.35 15.61 -28.01
N ILE A 529 10.02 14.53 -27.34
CA ILE A 529 10.84 13.93 -26.29
C ILE A 529 11.17 12.49 -26.69
N ALA A 530 12.46 12.16 -26.71
CA ALA A 530 12.92 10.79 -26.82
C ALA A 530 13.70 10.43 -25.55
N GLU A 531 13.20 9.48 -24.77
CA GLU A 531 13.78 9.06 -23.50
C GLU A 531 14.15 7.57 -23.53
N LEU A 532 15.39 7.27 -23.14
CA LEU A 532 15.85 5.92 -22.86
C LEU A 532 16.00 5.75 -21.34
N THR A 533 15.24 4.81 -20.77
CA THR A 533 15.28 4.49 -19.33
C THR A 533 15.89 3.11 -19.11
N TYR A 534 16.92 3.03 -18.26
CA TYR A 534 17.61 1.80 -17.87
C TYR A 534 17.51 1.58 -16.35
N LYS A 535 17.25 0.34 -15.93
CA LYS A 535 17.21 -0.06 -14.52
C LYS A 535 18.34 -1.03 -14.18
N TYR A 536 19.02 -0.76 -13.07
CA TYR A 536 19.94 -1.70 -12.44
C TYR A 536 19.70 -1.71 -10.92
N ARG A 537 19.08 -2.79 -10.43
CA ARG A 537 18.60 -2.87 -9.03
C ARG A 537 17.71 -1.66 -8.70
N ASP A 538 18.01 -0.91 -7.66
CA ASP A 538 17.25 0.27 -7.24
C ASP A 538 17.70 1.57 -7.92
N LEU A 539 18.66 1.49 -8.85
CA LEU A 539 19.13 2.62 -9.64
C LEU A 539 18.38 2.68 -10.99
N ILE A 540 17.79 3.82 -11.28
CA ILE A 540 17.17 4.15 -12.57
C ILE A 540 17.98 5.26 -13.23
N SER A 541 18.44 5.02 -14.45
CA SER A 541 19.13 6.02 -15.27
C SER A 541 18.28 6.37 -16.47
N LYS A 542 18.18 7.66 -16.78
CA LYS A 542 17.44 8.15 -17.95
C LYS A 542 18.30 9.09 -18.78
N ILE A 543 18.16 8.98 -20.09
CA ILE A 543 18.72 9.93 -21.05
C ILE A 543 17.56 10.40 -21.91
N ALA A 544 17.27 11.69 -21.88
CA ALA A 544 16.20 12.31 -22.65
C ALA A 544 16.75 13.39 -23.59
N LEU A 545 16.26 13.41 -24.81
CA LEU A 545 16.41 14.50 -25.77
C LEU A 545 15.06 15.20 -25.87
N ILE A 546 15.02 16.48 -25.54
CA ILE A 546 13.82 17.32 -25.50
C ILE A 546 13.98 18.40 -26.57
N ASN A 547 13.13 18.42 -27.58
CA ASN A 547 13.21 19.38 -28.67
C ASN A 547 11.93 20.24 -28.72
N SER A 548 12.10 21.55 -28.89
CA SER A 548 11.00 22.52 -29.03
C SER A 548 11.40 23.69 -29.94
N GLU A 549 10.47 24.65 -30.13
CA GLU A 549 10.75 25.89 -30.84
C GLU A 549 11.84 26.76 -30.18
N TYR A 550 12.16 26.52 -28.91
CA TYR A 550 13.19 27.25 -28.16
C TYR A 550 14.57 26.60 -28.21
N GLY A 551 14.69 25.38 -28.75
CA GLY A 551 15.94 24.65 -28.87
C GLY A 551 15.85 23.18 -28.51
N SER A 552 17.00 22.50 -28.50
CA SER A 552 17.12 21.09 -28.13
C SER A 552 17.96 20.93 -26.87
N ASN A 553 17.37 20.30 -25.87
CA ASN A 553 17.99 20.06 -24.56
C ASN A 553 18.22 18.57 -24.34
N GLY A 554 19.44 18.23 -23.93
CA GLY A 554 19.79 16.90 -23.44
C GLY A 554 19.67 16.88 -21.92
N LYS A 555 18.93 15.91 -21.38
CA LYS A 555 18.78 15.67 -19.95
C LYS A 555 19.28 14.28 -19.60
N VAL A 556 20.16 14.19 -18.60
CA VAL A 556 20.58 12.93 -18.00
C VAL A 556 20.09 12.90 -16.56
N SER A 557 19.38 11.85 -16.19
CA SER A 557 18.84 11.66 -14.84
C SER A 557 19.40 10.39 -14.22
N VAL A 558 19.74 10.47 -12.94
CA VAL A 558 20.06 9.32 -12.10
C VAL A 558 19.18 9.38 -10.87
N MET A 559 18.32 8.37 -10.70
CA MET A 559 17.42 8.22 -9.57
C MET A 559 17.79 6.97 -8.79
N TYR A 560 17.94 7.10 -7.48
CA TYR A 560 18.07 5.98 -6.56
C TYR A 560 16.79 5.84 -5.73
N LEU A 561 16.21 4.65 -5.75
CA LEU A 561 15.02 4.29 -4.99
C LEU A 561 15.41 3.71 -3.63
N PHE A 562 14.67 4.07 -2.58
CA PHE A 562 14.87 3.61 -1.20
C PHE A 562 13.63 2.96 -0.63
#